data_AF-A0AAU3PDT1-F1
#
_entry.id   AF-A0AAU3PDT1-F1
#
_cell.length_a   1.000
_cell.length_b   1.000
_cell.length_c   1.000
_cell.angle_alpha   90.00
_cell.angle_beta   90.00
_cell.angle_gamma   90.00
#
_symmetry.space_group_name_H-M   'P 1'
#
loop_
_entity.id
_entity.type
_entity.pdbx_description
1 polymer ?
#
loop_
_entity_poly.entity_id
_entity_poly.type
_entity_poly.pdbx_seq_one_letter_code
_entity_poly.pdbx_strand_id
1 'polypeptide(L)'
;MPATFDPAWPLGAGLVVAQDVLGGVFALNGGHPCEAGRPGGPGEVIYFAPDALGWEALGAGHSAWLSWILSGGFREFYESLRWDGWRNEVSVLNGRQGLSFFPPLWSAEARQDLLATSRRAVPMAELLGLSSDSCRQFDGSDPGFLGAA
;
A
#
# COMPACT_ATOMS: atom_id res chain seq x y z
N MET A 1 -16.26 -13.98 17.08
CA MET A 1 -16.09 -14.73 15.83
C MET A 1 -17.26 -14.37 14.92
N PRO A 2 -17.04 -14.01 13.65
CA PRO A 2 -18.15 -13.76 12.73
C PRO A 2 -19.05 -15.00 12.65
N ALA A 3 -20.36 -14.79 12.55
CA ALA A 3 -21.35 -15.87 12.58
C ALA A 3 -21.34 -16.72 11.29
N THR A 4 -20.78 -16.17 10.21
CA THR A 4 -20.70 -16.83 8.90
C THR A 4 -19.29 -16.65 8.36
N PHE A 5 -18.67 -17.76 7.97
CA PHE A 5 -17.40 -17.73 7.25
C PHE A 5 -17.63 -17.23 5.83
N ASP A 6 -16.85 -16.25 5.38
CA ASP A 6 -16.85 -15.80 4.00
C ASP A 6 -15.86 -16.66 3.20
N PRO A 7 -16.33 -17.59 2.33
CA PRO A 7 -15.45 -18.42 1.52
C PRO A 7 -14.69 -17.64 0.46
N ALA A 8 -15.08 -16.39 0.16
CA ALA A 8 -14.35 -15.49 -0.72
C ALA A 8 -13.22 -14.75 0.01
N TRP A 9 -13.06 -14.95 1.33
CA TRP A 9 -11.95 -14.34 2.07
C TRP A 9 -10.62 -14.88 1.54
N PRO A 10 -9.69 -14.01 1.10
CA PRO A 10 -8.46 -14.42 0.40
C PRO A 10 -7.38 -14.94 1.38
N LEU A 11 -7.71 -15.94 2.19
CA LEU A 11 -6.83 -16.51 3.23
C LEU A 11 -5.51 -17.06 2.69
N GLY A 12 -5.47 -17.47 1.42
CA GLY A 12 -4.30 -18.11 0.82
C GLY A 12 -3.10 -17.17 0.66
N ALA A 13 -3.34 -15.94 0.22
CA ALA A 13 -2.26 -14.99 -0.08
C ALA A 13 -1.82 -14.17 1.15
N GLY A 14 -2.75 -13.89 2.07
CA GLY A 14 -2.46 -13.11 3.27
C GLY A 14 -3.62 -12.22 3.72
N LEU A 15 -3.35 -11.34 4.68
CA LEU A 15 -4.31 -10.42 5.26
C LEU A 15 -3.83 -8.98 5.08
N VAL A 16 -4.63 -8.12 4.44
CA VAL A 16 -4.37 -6.67 4.47
C VAL A 16 -4.59 -6.17 5.90
N VAL A 17 -3.57 -5.51 6.47
CA VAL A 17 -3.58 -5.03 7.86
C VAL A 17 -3.64 -3.51 7.97
N ALA A 18 -3.19 -2.79 6.93
CA ALA A 18 -3.28 -1.33 6.87
C ALA A 18 -3.18 -0.82 5.43
N GLN A 19 -3.64 0.41 5.22
CA GLN A 19 -3.45 1.19 4.01
C GLN A 19 -2.97 2.58 4.42
N ASP A 20 -2.07 3.18 3.65
CA ASP A 20 -1.70 4.57 3.81
C ASP A 20 -2.42 5.47 2.80
N VAL A 21 -2.34 6.77 3.03
CA VAL A 21 -3.05 7.79 2.23
C VAL A 21 -2.49 7.95 0.81
N LEU A 22 -1.35 7.35 0.49
CA LEU A 22 -0.74 7.37 -0.84
C LEU A 22 -1.15 6.15 -1.68
N GLY A 23 -1.97 5.25 -1.11
CA GLY A 23 -2.38 4.00 -1.77
C GLY A 23 -1.43 2.84 -1.50
N GLY A 24 -0.47 3.00 -0.58
CA GLY A 24 0.35 1.90 -0.11
C GLY A 24 -0.43 0.93 0.75
N VAL A 25 -0.14 -0.38 0.63
CA VAL A 25 -0.90 -1.44 1.31
C VAL A 25 0.04 -2.31 2.12
N PHE A 26 -0.22 -2.45 3.41
CA PHE A 26 0.48 -3.39 4.27
C PHE A 26 -0.32 -4.68 4.39
N ALA A 27 0.32 -5.81 4.13
CA ALA A 27 -0.31 -7.11 4.26
C ALA A 27 0.58 -8.10 5.01
N LEU A 28 -0.03 -8.95 5.83
CA LEU A 28 0.61 -10.10 6.46
C LEU A 28 0.54 -11.28 5.50
N ASN A 29 1.68 -11.86 5.14
CA ASN A 29 1.76 -13.03 4.28
C ASN A 29 1.07 -14.25 4.89
N GLY A 30 0.37 -14.99 4.02
CA GLY A 30 -0.19 -16.30 4.34
C GLY A 30 0.87 -17.40 4.46
N GLY A 31 0.42 -18.67 4.47
CA GLY A 31 1.32 -19.82 4.65
C GLY A 31 2.27 -20.10 3.47
N HIS A 32 1.89 -19.66 2.25
CA HIS A 32 2.60 -19.99 1.01
C HIS A 32 2.82 -18.73 0.13
N PRO A 33 3.63 -17.74 0.58
CA PRO A 33 3.79 -16.46 -0.12
C PRO A 33 4.36 -16.61 -1.54
N CYS A 34 5.30 -17.54 -1.76
CA CYS A 34 5.86 -17.79 -3.09
C CYS A 34 4.81 -18.27 -4.11
N GLU A 35 3.85 -19.10 -3.70
CA GLU A 35 2.75 -19.56 -4.57
C GLU A 35 1.79 -18.41 -4.91
N ALA A 36 1.67 -17.43 -4.02
CA ALA A 36 0.88 -16.22 -4.21
C ALA A 36 1.67 -15.09 -4.92
N GLY A 37 2.89 -15.35 -5.42
CA GLY A 37 3.72 -14.34 -6.08
C GLY A 37 4.19 -13.21 -5.16
N ARG A 38 4.21 -13.44 -3.84
CA ARG A 38 4.59 -12.44 -2.84
C ARG A 38 6.04 -12.64 -2.38
N PRO A 39 6.80 -11.55 -2.13
CA PRO A 39 8.11 -11.66 -1.51
C PRO A 39 7.98 -11.97 -0.01
N GLY A 40 9.11 -12.26 0.64
CA GLY A 40 9.17 -12.51 2.08
C GLY A 40 8.68 -13.90 2.49
N GLY A 41 8.69 -14.16 3.79
CA GLY A 41 8.30 -15.44 4.39
C GLY A 41 6.85 -15.48 4.88
N PRO A 42 6.35 -16.68 5.25
CA PRO A 42 5.05 -16.82 5.90
C PRO A 42 4.97 -16.00 7.20
N GLY A 43 3.86 -15.27 7.39
CA GLY A 43 3.67 -14.43 8.58
C GLY A 43 4.53 -13.17 8.63
N GLU A 44 5.22 -12.83 7.54
CA GLU A 44 5.95 -11.57 7.38
C GLU A 44 5.01 -10.47 6.87
N VAL A 45 5.23 -9.22 7.29
CA VAL A 45 4.56 -8.06 6.73
C VAL A 45 5.28 -7.63 5.45
N ILE A 46 4.49 -7.48 4.40
CA ILE A 46 4.91 -6.92 3.12
C ILE A 46 4.19 -5.60 2.87
N TYR A 47 4.78 -4.75 2.05
CA TYR A 47 4.26 -3.45 1.66
C TYR A 47 4.13 -3.39 0.13
N PHE A 48 2.94 -3.03 -0.35
CA PHE A 48 2.74 -2.66 -1.75
C PHE A 48 3.15 -1.19 -1.89
N ALA A 49 4.27 -0.95 -2.55
CA ALA A 49 4.80 0.38 -2.81
C ALA A 49 4.10 1.00 -4.03
N PRO A 50 3.29 2.06 -3.87
CA PRO A 50 2.52 2.62 -4.98
C PRO A 50 3.41 3.33 -6.01
N ASP A 51 4.58 3.81 -5.62
CA ASP A 51 5.59 4.40 -6.49
C ASP A 51 6.38 3.35 -7.29
N ALA A 52 6.52 2.12 -6.78
CA ALA A 52 7.13 1.00 -7.51
C ALA A 52 6.12 0.10 -8.24
N LEU A 53 4.83 0.19 -7.88
CA LEU A 53 3.76 -0.73 -8.30
C LEU A 53 4.09 -2.20 -8.00
N GLY A 54 4.70 -2.47 -6.84
CA GLY A 54 5.19 -3.79 -6.49
C GLY A 54 5.15 -4.08 -4.99
N TRP A 55 5.19 -5.37 -4.65
CA TRP A 55 5.30 -5.83 -3.27
C TRP A 55 6.77 -5.87 -2.81
N GLU A 56 7.01 -5.41 -1.60
CA GLU A 56 8.30 -5.40 -0.92
C GLU A 56 8.20 -6.08 0.45
N ALA A 57 9.19 -6.90 0.79
CA ALA A 57 9.27 -7.58 2.07
C ALA A 57 9.90 -6.67 3.14
N LEU A 58 9.21 -6.46 4.27
CA LEU A 58 9.71 -5.58 5.33
C LEU A 58 10.63 -6.30 6.32
N GLY A 59 10.81 -7.61 6.21
CA GLY A 59 11.68 -8.40 7.08
C GLY A 59 11.17 -8.58 8.51
N ALA A 60 9.89 -8.27 8.76
CA ALA A 60 9.32 -8.26 10.10
C ALA A 60 7.92 -8.88 10.15
N GLY A 61 7.64 -9.66 11.20
CA GLY A 61 6.27 -10.09 11.50
C GLY A 61 5.40 -8.97 12.07
N HIS A 62 4.08 -9.18 12.12
CA HIS A 62 3.10 -8.15 12.47
C HIS A 62 3.42 -7.38 13.77
N SER A 63 3.70 -8.08 14.88
CA SER A 63 3.93 -7.42 16.17
C SER A 63 5.20 -6.55 16.17
N ALA A 64 6.26 -7.00 15.51
CA ALA A 64 7.50 -6.25 15.39
C ALA A 64 7.30 -5.01 14.50
N TRP A 65 6.63 -5.18 13.36
CA TRP A 65 6.25 -4.09 12.47
C TRP A 65 5.37 -3.04 13.17
N LEU A 66 4.35 -3.47 13.93
CA LEU A 66 3.47 -2.58 14.68
C LEU A 66 4.22 -1.81 15.77
N SER A 67 5.10 -2.49 16.52
CA SER A 67 5.95 -1.83 17.52
C SER A 67 6.86 -0.79 16.90
N TRP A 68 7.44 -1.08 15.72
CA TRP A 68 8.29 -0.16 14.99
C TRP A 68 7.53 1.07 14.49
N ILE A 69 6.32 0.88 13.93
CA ILE A 69 5.43 1.97 13.54
C ILE A 69 5.13 2.90 14.73
N LEU A 70 4.72 2.33 15.86
CA LEU A 70 4.33 3.10 17.04
C LEU A 70 5.51 3.83 17.68
N SER A 71 6.73 3.35 17.44
CA SER A 71 7.97 3.98 17.90
C SER A 71 8.50 5.08 16.96
N GLY A 72 7.75 5.40 15.89
CA GLY A 72 8.09 6.48 14.96
C GLY A 72 8.74 6.02 13.65
N GLY A 73 8.76 4.71 13.35
CA GLY A 73 9.40 4.16 12.14
C GLY A 73 8.92 4.74 10.81
N PHE A 74 7.71 5.31 10.78
CA PHE A 74 7.21 6.04 9.62
C PHE A 74 8.02 7.28 9.26
N ARG A 75 8.85 7.81 10.17
CA ARG A 75 9.62 9.02 9.89
C ARG A 75 10.62 8.76 8.78
N GLU A 76 11.40 7.71 8.89
CA GLU A 76 12.39 7.30 7.89
C GLU A 76 11.69 6.64 6.69
N PHE A 77 10.66 5.82 6.92
CA PHE A 77 9.96 5.08 5.86
C PHE A 77 9.33 5.97 4.79
N TYR A 78 8.73 7.10 5.18
CA TYR A 78 8.09 8.03 4.23
C TYR A 78 8.94 9.28 3.94
N GLU A 79 10.23 9.27 4.26
CA GLU A 79 11.07 10.47 4.10
C GLU A 79 11.06 11.00 2.66
N SER A 80 11.24 10.12 1.67
CA SER A 80 11.25 10.47 0.25
C SER A 80 9.86 10.84 -0.32
N LEU A 81 8.79 10.54 0.41
CA LEU A 81 7.40 10.75 -0.03
C LEU A 81 6.73 11.93 0.68
N ARG A 82 7.51 12.80 1.33
CA ARG A 82 7.01 14.01 2.00
C ARG A 82 7.30 15.26 1.20
N TRP A 83 6.35 16.18 1.23
CA TRP A 83 6.45 17.51 0.63
C TRP A 83 6.10 18.62 1.62
N ASP A 84 6.53 19.85 1.36
CA ASP A 84 6.13 20.98 2.19
C ASP A 84 4.60 21.12 2.25
N GLY A 85 4.06 21.14 3.47
CA GLY A 85 2.60 21.20 3.69
C GLY A 85 1.86 19.87 3.70
N TRP A 86 2.54 18.72 3.46
CA TRP A 86 1.90 17.39 3.40
C TRP A 86 0.97 17.10 4.58
N ARG A 87 1.35 17.52 5.79
CA ARG A 87 0.56 17.31 7.01
C ARG A 87 -0.83 17.95 6.90
N ASN A 88 -0.92 19.16 6.36
CA ASN A 88 -2.18 19.87 6.23
C ASN A 88 -3.06 19.19 5.17
N GLU A 89 -2.48 18.83 4.03
CA GLU A 89 -3.20 18.12 2.95
C GLU A 89 -3.74 16.75 3.41
N VAL A 90 -2.95 16.00 4.15
CA VAL A 90 -3.36 14.67 4.65
C VAL A 90 -4.33 14.78 5.83
N SER A 91 -4.22 15.81 6.68
CA SER A 91 -5.05 15.93 7.90
C SER A 91 -6.55 16.03 7.65
N VAL A 92 -6.96 16.43 6.44
CA VAL A 92 -8.37 16.58 6.07
C VAL A 92 -8.98 15.32 5.43
N LEU A 93 -8.16 14.30 5.17
CA LEU A 93 -8.61 13.03 4.61
C LEU A 93 -9.25 12.16 5.69
N ASN A 94 -10.30 11.43 5.32
CA ASN A 94 -10.82 10.36 6.15
C ASN A 94 -10.23 9.00 5.74
N GLY A 95 -10.45 7.96 6.56
CA GLY A 95 -9.89 6.61 6.33
C GLY A 95 -10.37 5.90 5.06
N ARG A 96 -11.31 6.47 4.29
CA ARG A 96 -11.78 5.95 3.00
C ARG A 96 -11.26 6.76 1.81
N GLN A 97 -10.32 7.68 2.05
CA GLN A 97 -9.74 8.54 1.03
C GLN A 97 -8.22 8.39 0.97
N GLY A 98 -7.67 8.58 -0.23
CA GLY A 98 -6.24 8.73 -0.47
C GLY A 98 -5.97 9.91 -1.38
N LEU A 99 -4.69 10.19 -1.63
CA LEU A 99 -4.22 11.21 -2.55
C LEU A 99 -3.82 10.55 -3.87
N SER A 100 -4.51 10.94 -4.93
CA SER A 100 -4.08 10.67 -6.29
C SER A 100 -3.10 11.75 -6.76
N PHE A 101 -2.06 11.33 -7.46
CA PHE A 101 -0.99 12.19 -7.98
C PHE A 101 -1.05 12.24 -9.51
N PHE A 102 -0.80 13.41 -10.08
CA PHE A 102 -0.57 13.56 -11.52
C PHE A 102 0.63 14.48 -11.79
N PRO A 103 1.68 13.99 -12.48
CA PRO A 103 1.88 12.60 -12.94
C PRO A 103 1.86 11.56 -11.79
N PRO A 104 1.49 10.28 -12.06
CA PRO A 104 1.40 9.25 -11.02
C PRO A 104 2.73 8.97 -10.32
N LEU A 105 2.70 8.46 -9.09
CA LEU A 105 3.90 8.21 -8.27
C LEU A 105 4.95 7.30 -8.95
N TRP A 106 4.51 6.38 -9.80
CA TRP A 106 5.38 5.47 -10.56
C TRP A 106 5.97 6.09 -11.84
N SER A 107 5.60 7.33 -12.18
CA SER A 107 6.16 8.03 -13.32
C SER A 107 7.57 8.55 -13.02
N ALA A 108 8.38 8.73 -14.08
CA ALA A 108 9.72 9.30 -13.92
C ALA A 108 9.68 10.73 -13.39
N GLU A 109 8.70 11.51 -13.81
CA GLU A 109 8.49 12.90 -13.39
C GLU A 109 8.18 12.99 -11.89
N ALA A 110 7.26 12.16 -11.37
CA ALA A 110 6.92 12.18 -9.96
C ALA A 110 8.09 11.70 -9.07
N ARG A 111 8.89 10.73 -9.55
CA ARG A 111 10.10 10.27 -8.85
C ARG A 111 11.22 11.31 -8.83
N GLN A 112 11.28 12.17 -9.85
CA GLN A 112 12.27 13.25 -9.92
C GLN A 112 11.83 14.48 -9.11
N ASP A 113 10.56 14.86 -9.21
CA ASP A 113 10.01 16.03 -8.54
C ASP A 113 8.58 15.77 -8.05
N LEU A 114 8.48 15.28 -6.81
CA LEU A 114 7.20 15.06 -6.15
C LEU A 114 6.44 16.39 -5.90
N LEU A 115 7.14 17.51 -5.73
CA LEU A 115 6.52 18.80 -5.44
C LEU A 115 5.74 19.33 -6.65
N ALA A 116 6.26 19.10 -7.85
CA ALA A 116 5.63 19.49 -9.11
C ALA A 116 4.36 18.70 -9.45
N THR A 117 4.09 17.59 -8.76
CA THR A 117 2.85 16.82 -8.97
C THR A 117 1.63 17.58 -8.47
N SER A 118 0.53 17.47 -9.20
CA SER A 118 -0.79 17.83 -8.70
C SER A 118 -1.36 16.70 -7.86
N ARG A 119 -2.07 17.04 -6.79
CA ARG A 119 -2.61 16.10 -5.81
C ARG A 119 -4.11 16.33 -5.65
N ARG A 120 -4.88 15.24 -5.57
CA ARG A 120 -6.33 15.30 -5.33
C ARG A 120 -6.77 14.19 -4.38
N ALA A 121 -7.60 14.54 -3.40
CA ALA A 121 -8.29 13.57 -2.58
C ALA A 121 -9.28 12.75 -3.43
N VAL A 122 -9.17 11.43 -3.40
CA VAL A 122 -10.04 10.49 -4.11
C VAL A 122 -10.49 9.38 -3.17
N PRO A 123 -11.60 8.66 -3.47
CA PRO A 123 -11.93 7.43 -2.77
C PRO A 123 -10.77 6.43 -2.82
N MET A 124 -10.43 5.81 -1.70
CA MET A 124 -9.32 4.86 -1.61
C MET A 124 -9.52 3.66 -2.55
N ALA A 125 -10.76 3.21 -2.75
CA ALA A 125 -11.08 2.16 -3.72
C ALA A 125 -10.71 2.56 -5.18
N GLU A 126 -10.88 3.84 -5.55
CA GLU A 126 -10.47 4.35 -6.87
C GLU A 126 -8.94 4.37 -6.99
N LEU A 127 -8.24 4.80 -5.93
CA LEU A 127 -6.79 4.85 -5.90
C LEU A 127 -6.16 3.46 -6.05
N LEU A 128 -6.65 2.48 -5.29
CA LEU A 128 -6.16 1.10 -5.36
C LEU A 128 -6.54 0.42 -6.67
N GLY A 129 -7.72 0.72 -7.20
CA GLY A 129 -8.13 0.24 -8.53
C GLY A 129 -7.18 0.72 -9.62
N LEU A 130 -6.82 2.01 -9.58
CA LEU A 130 -5.84 2.60 -10.50
C LEU A 130 -4.46 1.91 -10.40
N SER A 131 -3.97 1.64 -9.19
CA SER A 131 -2.72 0.89 -9.01
C SER A 131 -2.79 -0.51 -9.58
N SER A 132 -3.86 -1.27 -9.28
CA SER A 132 -4.06 -2.62 -9.83
C SER A 132 -4.14 -2.64 -11.36
N ASP A 133 -4.85 -1.68 -11.95
CA ASP A 133 -4.96 -1.58 -13.41
C ASP A 133 -3.63 -1.18 -14.05
N SER A 134 -2.82 -0.39 -13.35
CA SER A 134 -1.49 0.02 -13.82
C SER A 134 -0.49 -1.14 -13.79
N CYS A 135 -0.47 -1.96 -12.73
CA CYS A 135 0.32 -3.19 -12.69
C CYS A 135 0.02 -4.05 -13.93
N ARG A 136 -1.27 -4.37 -14.15
CA ARG A 136 -1.70 -5.20 -15.30
C ARG A 136 -1.27 -4.63 -16.66
N GLN A 137 -1.20 -3.31 -16.80
CA GLN A 137 -0.78 -2.67 -18.04
C GLN A 137 0.74 -2.66 -18.25
N PHE A 138 1.54 -2.48 -17.19
CA PHE A 138 2.99 -2.32 -17.33
C PHE A 138 3.77 -3.63 -17.29
N ASP A 139 3.45 -4.51 -16.35
CA ASP A 139 4.19 -5.76 -16.12
C ASP A 139 3.33 -7.01 -16.33
N GLY A 140 2.02 -6.84 -16.59
CA GLY A 140 1.07 -7.94 -16.74
C GLY A 140 0.76 -8.69 -15.44
N SER A 141 1.27 -8.21 -14.30
CA SER A 141 1.11 -8.81 -13.00
C SER A 141 -0.20 -8.37 -12.35
N ASP A 142 -0.84 -9.28 -11.63
CA ASP A 142 -1.94 -8.95 -10.73
C ASP A 142 -1.37 -8.81 -9.31
N PRO A 143 -1.41 -7.62 -8.68
CA PRO A 143 -0.93 -7.46 -7.31
C PRO A 143 -1.79 -8.21 -6.28
N GLY A 144 -2.94 -8.76 -6.71
CA GLY A 144 -3.90 -9.45 -5.88
C GLY A 144 -4.78 -8.47 -5.09
N PHE A 145 -5.35 -8.96 -4.00
CA PHE A 145 -6.23 -8.13 -3.17
C PHE A 145 -5.44 -7.05 -2.41
N LEU A 146 -5.69 -5.79 -2.77
CA LEU A 146 -5.13 -4.59 -2.14
C LEU A 146 -6.03 -3.99 -1.04
N GLY A 147 -7.22 -4.56 -0.84
CA GLY A 147 -8.22 -4.07 0.11
C GLY A 147 -9.48 -3.53 -0.58
N ALA A 148 -10.55 -3.39 0.21
CA ALA A 148 -11.79 -2.73 -0.20
C ALA A 148 -12.10 -1.67 0.87
N ALA A 149 -11.99 -0.40 0.52
CA ALA A 149 -12.15 0.72 1.46
C ALA A 149 -13.60 1.16 1.63
#